data_AF-A0A946MZC5-F1
#
_entry.id   AF-A0A946MZC5-F1
#
_cell.length_a   1.000
_cell.length_b   1.000
_cell.length_c   1.000
_cell.angle_alpha   90.00
_cell.angle_beta   90.00
_cell.angle_gamma   90.00
#
_symmetry.space_group_name_H-M   'P 1'
#
loop_
_entity.id
_entity.type
_entity.pdbx_description
1 polymer ?
#
loop_
_entity_poly.entity_id
_entity_poly.type
_entity_poly.pdbx_seq_one_letter_code
_entity_poly.pdbx_strand_id
1 'polypeptide(L)'
;MRVLIAHPDLQAGGGAEVYARALVSVLRQRGHAVGLCDISGHLPAKGGHYTPVWFRLGQYPGLRRLTLWKYALICRALPKLSRQYDYVVLSFGEGPKLFCPVLTVVHGPLLFDPSAKSLRFLGAKFPYLRGFYTRFCKVLAGACVGIGVGPRNPVVANSRWTAHLVQKCGAEQP
;
A
#
# COMPACT_ATOMS: atom_id res chain seq x y z
N MET A 1 -9.08 -17.54 9.25
CA MET A 1 -7.90 -16.64 9.27
C MET A 1 -8.37 -15.19 9.27
N ARG A 2 -7.61 -14.33 9.93
CA ARG A 2 -7.78 -12.87 9.94
C ARG A 2 -6.89 -12.26 8.88
N VAL A 3 -7.51 -11.62 7.89
CA VAL A 3 -6.80 -10.99 6.76
C VAL A 3 -7.00 -9.48 6.84
N LEU A 4 -5.90 -8.72 6.76
CA LEU A 4 -5.96 -7.27 6.64
C LEU A 4 -5.70 -6.87 5.19
N ILE A 5 -6.62 -6.12 4.58
CA ILE A 5 -6.38 -5.50 3.28
C ILE A 5 -6.01 -4.04 3.52
N ALA A 6 -4.82 -3.66 3.07
CA ALA A 6 -4.33 -2.29 3.12
C ALA A 6 -4.43 -1.64 1.74
N HIS A 7 -5.01 -0.45 1.68
CA HIS A 7 -5.20 0.32 0.45
C HIS A 7 -5.04 1.82 0.73
N PRO A 8 -4.43 2.63 -0.16
CA PRO A 8 -4.24 4.07 0.07
C PRO A 8 -5.54 4.83 0.34
N ASP A 9 -6.56 4.61 -0.49
CA ASP A 9 -7.85 5.29 -0.40
C ASP A 9 -8.91 4.50 -1.18
N LEU A 10 -9.83 3.83 -0.50
CA LEU A 10 -10.85 3.02 -1.17
C LEU A 10 -11.93 3.86 -1.85
N GLN A 11 -11.91 5.19 -1.72
CA GLN A 11 -12.88 6.12 -2.31
C GLN A 11 -12.32 6.88 -3.52
N ALA A 12 -11.06 6.65 -3.92
CA ALA A 12 -10.40 7.42 -4.98
C ALA A 12 -10.91 7.11 -6.40
N GLY A 13 -11.53 5.95 -6.65
CA GLY A 13 -12.25 5.63 -7.89
C GLY A 13 -11.38 5.34 -9.12
N GLY A 14 -10.10 4.97 -8.96
CA GLY A 14 -9.15 4.69 -10.05
C GLY A 14 -9.12 3.26 -10.59
N GLY A 15 -9.89 2.32 -10.00
CA GLY A 15 -10.00 0.92 -10.41
C GLY A 15 -9.28 -0.08 -9.50
N ALA A 16 -8.19 0.32 -8.84
CA ALA A 16 -7.52 -0.50 -7.84
C ALA A 16 -8.42 -0.75 -6.60
N GLU A 17 -9.32 0.18 -6.31
CA GLU A 17 -10.33 0.09 -5.26
C GLU A 17 -11.36 -0.98 -5.59
N VAL A 18 -11.74 -1.14 -6.86
CA VAL A 18 -12.68 -2.18 -7.32
C VAL A 18 -12.07 -3.56 -7.07
N TYR A 19 -10.79 -3.73 -7.42
CA TYR A 19 -10.07 -4.97 -7.15
C TYR A 19 -9.94 -5.26 -5.65
N ALA A 20 -9.59 -4.26 -4.83
CA ALA A 20 -9.53 -4.40 -3.38
C ALA A 20 -10.88 -4.80 -2.77
N ARG A 21 -11.99 -4.20 -3.22
CA ARG A 21 -13.35 -4.56 -2.79
C ARG A 21 -13.74 -5.99 -3.23
N ALA A 22 -13.37 -6.39 -4.45
CA ALA A 22 -13.60 -7.75 -4.92
C ALA A 22 -12.86 -8.77 -4.05
N LEU A 23 -11.60 -8.51 -3.69
CA LEU A 23 -10.82 -9.33 -2.76
C LEU A 23 -11.51 -9.47 -1.40
N VAL A 24 -12.03 -8.37 -0.84
CA VAL A 24 -12.79 -8.41 0.42
C VAL A 24 -13.97 -9.38 0.30
N SER A 25 -14.76 -9.24 -0.77
CA SER A 25 -15.96 -10.05 -0.99
C SER A 25 -15.63 -11.53 -1.08
N VAL A 26 -14.66 -11.90 -1.92
CA VAL A 26 -14.24 -13.28 -2.13
C VAL A 26 -13.66 -13.89 -0.85
N LEU A 27 -12.82 -13.15 -0.12
CA LEU A 27 -12.24 -13.66 1.13
C LEU A 27 -13.29 -13.89 2.21
N ARG A 28 -14.28 -13.01 2.33
CA ARG A 28 -15.41 -13.19 3.25
C ARG A 28 -16.28 -14.38 2.88
N GLN A 29 -16.59 -14.56 1.59
CA GLN A 29 -17.33 -15.72 1.09
C GLN A 29 -16.62 -17.05 1.41
N ARG A 30 -15.28 -17.04 1.44
CA ARG A 30 -14.46 -18.19 1.86
C ARG A 30 -14.31 -18.35 3.39
N GLY A 31 -15.07 -17.59 4.19
CA GLY A 31 -15.08 -17.69 5.65
C GLY A 31 -13.91 -16.99 6.35
N HIS A 32 -13.17 -16.11 5.67
CA HIS A 32 -12.11 -15.33 6.31
C HIS A 32 -12.65 -14.08 7.02
N ALA A 33 -12.03 -13.74 8.15
CA ALA A 33 -12.31 -12.52 8.90
C ALA A 33 -11.50 -11.36 8.29
N VAL A 34 -12.14 -10.51 7.49
CA VAL A 34 -11.45 -9.48 6.70
C VAL A 34 -11.57 -8.10 7.35
N GLY A 35 -10.42 -7.56 7.76
CA GLY A 35 -10.26 -6.16 8.15
C GLY A 35 -9.79 -5.29 6.98
N LEU A 36 -10.13 -4.01 7.00
CA LEU A 36 -9.75 -3.02 5.99
C LEU A 36 -8.98 -1.88 6.62
N CYS A 37 -7.90 -1.45 5.99
CA CYS A 37 -7.17 -0.25 6.37
C CYS A 37 -6.99 0.64 5.16
N ASP A 38 -7.55 1.85 5.24
CA ASP A 38 -7.32 2.94 4.30
C ASP A 38 -7.17 4.27 5.04
N ILE A 39 -6.99 5.37 4.32
CA ILE A 39 -6.81 6.69 4.96
C ILE A 39 -8.03 7.14 5.80
N SER A 40 -9.20 6.58 5.53
CA SER A 40 -10.43 6.84 6.28
C SER A 40 -10.41 6.14 7.65
N GLY A 41 -9.57 5.13 7.82
CA GLY A 41 -9.36 4.44 9.08
C GLY A 41 -9.07 2.96 8.92
N HIS A 42 -9.09 2.28 10.07
CA HIS A 42 -9.02 0.84 10.18
C HIS A 42 -10.40 0.31 10.60
N LEU A 43 -10.95 -0.59 9.81
CA LEU A 43 -12.17 -1.36 10.09
C LEU A 43 -11.74 -2.79 10.45
N PRO A 44 -11.74 -3.15 11.74
CA PRO A 44 -11.38 -4.50 12.16
C PRO A 44 -12.39 -5.54 11.68
N ALA A 45 -11.94 -6.79 11.51
CA ALA A 45 -12.81 -7.88 11.06
C ALA A 45 -13.96 -8.21 12.02
N LYS A 46 -13.86 -7.83 13.31
CA LYS A 46 -14.87 -8.06 14.35
C LYS A 46 -15.86 -6.89 14.49
N GLY A 47 -15.79 -5.89 13.61
CA GLY A 47 -16.59 -4.67 13.72
C GLY A 47 -15.87 -3.55 14.47
N GLY A 48 -16.48 -2.36 14.44
CA GLY A 48 -15.90 -1.11 14.93
C GLY A 48 -15.11 -0.35 13.88
N HIS A 49 -14.75 0.89 14.21
CA HIS A 49 -13.89 1.76 13.40
C HIS A 49 -12.85 2.39 14.31
N TYR A 50 -11.59 2.30 13.90
CA TYR A 50 -10.46 2.88 14.60
C TYR A 50 -9.68 3.76 13.64
N THR A 51 -9.44 5.01 14.01
CA THR A 51 -8.60 5.92 13.20
C THR A 51 -7.23 6.06 13.86
N PRO A 52 -6.15 5.50 13.27
CA PRO A 52 -4.79 5.76 13.72
C PRO A 52 -4.51 7.27 13.77
N VAL A 53 -3.75 7.71 14.77
CA VAL A 53 -3.41 9.15 14.96
C VAL A 53 -2.80 9.76 13.70
N TRP A 54 -1.95 9.00 13.02
CA TRP A 54 -1.32 9.40 11.76
C TRP A 54 -2.33 9.75 10.66
N PHE A 55 -3.51 9.11 10.62
CA PHE A 55 -4.46 9.31 9.52
C PHE A 55 -5.17 10.66 9.63
N ARG A 56 -5.23 11.25 10.82
CA ARG A 56 -5.71 12.63 11.00
C ARG A 56 -4.90 13.61 10.15
N LEU A 57 -3.60 13.37 9.97
CA LEU A 57 -2.73 14.17 9.11
C LEU A 57 -3.09 14.06 7.62
N GLY A 58 -3.67 12.95 7.18
CA GLY A 58 -4.14 12.77 5.81
C GLY A 58 -5.55 13.34 5.56
N GLN A 59 -6.26 13.70 6.63
CA GLN A 59 -7.61 14.26 6.56
C GLN A 59 -7.62 15.79 6.43
N TYR A 60 -6.48 16.48 6.56
CA TYR A 60 -6.39 17.93 6.38
C TYR A 60 -6.78 18.37 4.95
N PRO A 61 -7.54 19.46 4.80
CA PRO A 61 -7.83 20.06 3.50
C PRO A 61 -6.51 20.35 2.75
N GLY A 62 -6.42 19.92 1.48
CA GLY A 62 -5.20 20.02 0.66
C GLY A 62 -4.38 18.72 0.61
N LEU A 63 -4.09 18.10 1.75
CA LEU A 63 -3.34 16.82 1.79
C LEU A 63 -4.18 15.62 1.33
N ARG A 64 -5.51 15.73 1.40
CA ARG A 64 -6.46 14.73 0.88
C ARG A 64 -6.30 14.44 -0.62
N ARG A 65 -5.66 15.30 -1.40
CA ARG A 65 -5.44 15.06 -2.85
C ARG A 65 -4.13 14.33 -3.13
N LEU A 66 -3.29 14.15 -2.12
CA LEU A 66 -1.94 13.63 -2.27
C LEU A 66 -1.91 12.12 -1.99
N THR A 67 -2.08 11.29 -3.02
CA THR A 67 -2.13 9.82 -2.87
C THR A 67 -0.89 9.24 -2.19
N LEU A 68 0.31 9.75 -2.53
CA LEU A 68 1.57 9.28 -1.92
C LEU A 68 1.62 9.59 -0.41
N TRP A 69 1.07 10.73 0.01
CA TRP A 69 0.99 11.10 1.43
C TRP A 69 0.12 10.12 2.20
N LYS A 70 -1.09 9.86 1.69
CA LYS A 70 -2.02 8.90 2.30
C LYS A 70 -1.37 7.53 2.41
N TYR A 71 -0.70 7.11 1.34
CA TYR A 71 -0.02 5.83 1.30
C TYR A 71 1.12 5.72 2.31
N ALA A 72 1.90 6.79 2.49
CA ALA A 72 2.94 6.86 3.51
C ALA A 72 2.39 6.73 4.93
N LEU A 73 1.27 7.38 5.22
CA LEU A 73 0.61 7.29 6.53
C LEU A 73 0.12 5.87 6.82
N ILE A 74 -0.46 5.19 5.82
CA ILE A 74 -0.88 3.79 5.95
C ILE A 74 0.32 2.89 6.20
N CYS A 75 1.38 3.02 5.40
CA CYS A 75 2.63 2.28 5.62
C CYS A 75 3.18 2.50 7.03
N ARG A 76 3.13 3.72 7.56
CA ARG A 76 3.57 4.02 8.93
C ARG A 76 2.75 3.30 10.01
N ALA A 77 1.46 3.10 9.79
CA ALA A 77 0.55 2.46 10.73
C ALA A 77 0.52 0.93 10.61
N LEU A 78 0.78 0.40 9.41
CA LEU A 78 0.64 -1.03 9.09
C LEU A 78 1.39 -1.99 10.01
N PRO A 79 2.66 -1.76 10.41
CA PRO A 79 3.39 -2.69 11.28
C PRO A 79 2.73 -2.92 12.65
N LYS A 80 2.02 -1.92 13.17
CA LYS A 80 1.26 -2.07 14.43
C LYS A 80 -0.04 -2.83 14.20
N LEU A 81 -0.77 -2.48 13.14
CA LEU A 81 -2.04 -3.11 12.80
C LEU A 81 -1.86 -4.59 12.43
N SER A 82 -0.81 -4.93 11.68
CA SER A 82 -0.55 -6.27 11.15
C SER A 82 -0.40 -7.33 12.25
N ARG A 83 -0.04 -6.95 13.47
CA ARG A 83 0.11 -7.88 14.62
C ARG A 83 -1.18 -8.58 15.02
N GLN A 84 -2.33 -8.04 14.63
CA GLN A 84 -3.64 -8.61 14.94
C GLN A 84 -4.16 -9.54 13.82
N TYR A 85 -3.39 -9.72 12.75
CA TYR A 85 -3.80 -10.43 11.55
C TYR A 85 -2.82 -11.55 11.24
N ASP A 86 -3.35 -12.61 10.67
CA ASP A 86 -2.57 -13.78 10.28
C ASP A 86 -1.94 -13.56 8.89
N TYR A 87 -2.52 -12.65 8.10
CA TYR A 87 -2.11 -12.33 6.73
C TYR A 87 -2.42 -10.88 6.35
N VAL A 88 -1.58 -10.25 5.52
CA VAL A 88 -1.81 -8.89 5.01
C VAL A 88 -1.79 -8.89 3.48
N VAL A 89 -2.73 -8.16 2.87
CA VAL A 89 -2.75 -7.88 1.43
C VAL A 89 -2.45 -6.41 1.20
N LEU A 90 -1.33 -6.11 0.54
CA LEU A 90 -0.99 -4.78 0.06
C LEU A 90 -1.56 -4.60 -1.34
N SER A 91 -2.73 -3.98 -1.43
CA SER A 91 -3.48 -3.88 -2.70
C SER A 91 -3.03 -2.72 -3.61
N PHE A 92 -1.89 -2.08 -3.31
CA PHE A 92 -1.34 -0.98 -4.12
C PHE A 92 0.19 -1.09 -4.32
N GLY A 93 0.75 -2.28 -4.10
CA GLY A 93 2.13 -2.60 -4.44
C GLY A 93 3.11 -2.47 -3.28
N GLU A 94 3.62 -1.28 -2.98
CA GLU A 94 4.75 -1.16 -2.04
C GLU A 94 4.31 -1.16 -0.58
N GLY A 95 5.10 -1.70 0.34
CA GLY A 95 4.77 -1.57 1.76
C GLY A 95 5.97 -1.80 2.65
N PRO A 96 5.82 -1.50 3.96
CA PRO A 96 6.86 -1.78 4.93
C PRO A 96 6.99 -3.30 5.12
N LYS A 97 8.14 -3.73 5.66
CA LYS A 97 8.28 -5.10 6.16
C LYS A 97 7.30 -5.35 7.31
N LEU A 98 6.54 -6.43 7.24
CA LEU A 98 5.55 -6.85 8.24
C LEU A 98 5.96 -8.15 8.93
N PHE A 99 5.35 -8.42 10.08
CA PHE A 99 5.62 -9.62 10.89
C PHE A 99 4.90 -10.88 10.37
N CYS A 100 3.83 -10.70 9.61
CA CYS A 100 3.04 -11.78 9.03
C CYS A 100 3.29 -11.88 7.51
N PRO A 101 2.95 -13.01 6.88
CA PRO A 101 3.02 -13.17 5.42
C PRO A 101 2.21 -12.10 4.70
N VAL A 102 2.73 -11.65 3.55
CA VAL A 102 2.16 -10.52 2.79
C VAL A 102 1.91 -10.90 1.35
N LEU A 103 0.68 -10.73 0.86
CA LEU A 103 0.41 -10.69 -0.58
C LEU A 103 0.57 -9.26 -1.07
N THR A 104 1.48 -9.05 -2.00
CA THR A 104 1.65 -7.75 -2.65
C THR A 104 1.00 -7.75 -4.01
N VAL A 105 0.11 -6.79 -4.27
CA VAL A 105 -0.52 -6.63 -5.58
C VAL A 105 -0.07 -5.32 -6.22
N VAL A 106 0.71 -5.44 -7.31
CA VAL A 106 1.30 -4.31 -8.02
C VAL A 106 0.42 -3.96 -9.22
N HIS A 107 -0.32 -2.87 -9.10
CA HIS A 107 -1.24 -2.39 -10.13
C HIS A 107 -0.72 -1.21 -10.96
N GLY A 108 0.39 -0.61 -10.56
CA GLY A 108 0.89 0.63 -11.14
C GLY A 108 2.35 0.90 -10.81
N PRO A 109 2.83 2.13 -11.11
CA PRO A 109 4.19 2.57 -10.81
C PRO A 109 4.52 2.49 -9.32
N LEU A 110 5.80 2.28 -9.04
CA LEU A 110 6.36 2.41 -7.69
C LEU A 110 6.22 3.87 -7.23
N LEU A 111 5.42 4.06 -6.20
CA LEU A 111 5.09 5.37 -5.66
C LEU A 111 6.25 5.97 -4.86
N PHE A 112 7.05 5.13 -4.21
CA PHE A 112 8.19 5.53 -3.38
C PHE A 112 9.53 5.53 -4.14
N ASP A 113 9.54 5.29 -5.45
CA ASP A 113 10.73 5.40 -6.29
C ASP A 113 10.96 6.86 -6.74
N PRO A 114 12.00 7.55 -6.23
CA PRO A 114 12.29 8.93 -6.61
C PRO A 114 13.08 9.03 -7.92
N SER A 115 13.34 7.93 -8.64
CA SER A 115 14.13 7.95 -9.88
C SER A 115 13.48 8.83 -10.95
N ALA A 116 14.30 9.58 -11.69
CA ALA A 116 13.81 10.45 -12.76
C ALA A 116 12.96 9.70 -13.80
N LYS A 117 13.27 8.41 -14.03
CA LYS A 117 12.51 7.53 -14.92
C LYS A 117 11.10 7.28 -14.41
N SER A 118 10.95 6.90 -13.14
CA SER A 118 9.64 6.66 -12.51
C SER A 118 8.84 7.94 -12.36
N LEU A 119 9.48 9.06 -12.03
CA LEU A 119 8.83 10.37 -11.94
C LEU A 119 8.32 10.87 -13.30
N ARG A 120 9.07 10.66 -14.38
CA ARG A 120 8.59 10.95 -15.75
C ARG A 120 7.39 10.09 -16.13
N PHE A 121 7.41 8.80 -15.79
CA PHE A 121 6.29 7.89 -16.05
C PHE A 121 5.02 8.31 -15.29
N LEU A 122 5.18 8.83 -14.07
CA LEU A 122 4.10 9.41 -13.27
C LEU A 122 3.60 10.78 -13.78
N GLY A 123 4.15 11.30 -14.87
CA GLY A 123 3.77 12.59 -15.44
C GLY A 123 4.19 13.79 -14.57
N ALA A 124 5.26 13.65 -13.77
CA ALA A 124 5.69 14.71 -12.87
C ALA A 124 6.16 15.95 -13.65
N LYS A 125 5.37 17.03 -13.62
CA LYS A 125 5.73 18.34 -14.20
C LYS A 125 6.93 18.99 -13.50
N PHE A 126 7.11 18.71 -12.21
CA PHE A 126 8.21 19.22 -11.38
C PHE A 126 8.97 18.06 -10.72
N PRO A 127 9.89 17.40 -11.44
CA PRO A 127 10.51 16.15 -10.98
C PRO A 127 11.34 16.33 -9.71
N TYR A 128 12.03 17.46 -9.52
CA TYR A 128 12.80 17.73 -8.31
C TYR A 128 11.92 17.83 -7.06
N LEU A 129 10.86 18.64 -7.10
CA LEU A 129 9.89 18.76 -6.00
C LEU A 129 9.22 17.44 -5.69
N ARG A 130 8.81 16.70 -6.74
CA ARG A 130 8.24 15.36 -6.59
C ARG A 130 9.25 14.38 -5.97
N GLY A 131 10.53 14.47 -6.33
CA GLY A 131 11.60 13.65 -5.76
C GLY A 131 11.81 13.91 -4.26
N PHE A 132 11.91 15.18 -3.85
CA PHE A 132 11.99 15.56 -2.43
C PHE A 132 10.76 15.09 -1.64
N TYR A 133 9.57 15.34 -2.19
CA TYR A 133 8.31 14.88 -1.60
C TYR A 133 8.25 13.35 -1.47
N THR A 134 8.78 12.62 -2.46
CA THR A 134 8.83 11.15 -2.44
C THR A 134 9.79 10.64 -1.37
N ARG A 135 10.99 11.24 -1.26
CA ARG A 135 11.94 10.90 -0.19
C ARG A 135 11.36 11.15 1.19
N PHE A 136 10.71 12.30 1.39
CA PHE A 136 10.04 12.63 2.64
C PHE A 136 8.94 11.62 2.99
N CYS A 137 8.07 11.29 2.02
CA CYS A 137 7.02 10.29 2.22
C CYS A 137 7.59 8.90 2.48
N LYS A 138 8.71 8.53 1.86
CA LYS A 138 9.40 7.26 2.14
C LYS A 138 9.93 7.19 3.57
N VAL A 139 10.52 8.28 4.07
CA VAL A 139 10.95 8.39 5.48
C VAL A 139 9.74 8.24 6.42
N LEU A 140 8.64 8.94 6.11
CA LEU A 140 7.41 8.85 6.88
C LEU A 140 6.82 7.44 6.88
N ALA A 141 6.82 6.77 5.73
CA ALA A 141 6.32 5.41 5.56
C ALA A 141 7.17 4.37 6.32
N GLY A 142 8.42 4.71 6.63
CA GLY A 142 9.44 3.85 7.23
C GLY A 142 10.52 3.49 6.20
N ALA A 143 11.79 3.51 6.61
CA ALA A 143 12.95 3.35 5.72
C ALA A 143 12.95 2.04 4.88
N CYS A 144 12.20 1.02 5.30
CA CYS A 144 12.12 -0.30 4.66
C CYS A 144 10.85 -0.49 3.83
N VAL A 145 10.40 0.54 3.10
CA VAL A 145 9.23 0.44 2.21
C VAL A 145 9.67 0.10 0.79
N GLY A 146 9.07 -0.95 0.23
CA GLY A 146 9.31 -1.44 -1.12
C GLY A 146 8.46 -2.66 -1.44
N ILE A 147 8.81 -3.38 -2.50
CA ILE A 147 8.19 -4.68 -2.80
C ILE A 147 8.95 -5.75 -2.02
N GLY A 148 8.33 -6.32 -0.99
CA GLY A 148 8.86 -7.50 -0.33
C GLY A 148 8.67 -8.72 -1.20
N VAL A 149 9.75 -9.22 -1.83
CA VAL A 149 9.75 -10.48 -2.58
C VAL A 149 10.30 -11.58 -1.67
N GLY A 150 9.70 -12.77 -1.69
CA GLY A 150 10.25 -13.92 -1.00
C GLY A 150 9.23 -15.06 -0.83
N PRO A 151 9.65 -16.22 -0.28
CA PRO A 151 8.81 -17.41 -0.17
C PRO A 151 7.51 -17.20 0.62
N ARG A 152 7.53 -16.24 1.57
CA ARG A 152 6.37 -15.86 2.40
C ARG A 152 5.63 -14.63 1.88
N ASN A 153 6.12 -14.01 0.81
CA ASN A 153 5.60 -12.76 0.28
C ASN A 153 5.30 -12.89 -1.23
N PRO A 154 4.22 -13.62 -1.60
CA PRO A 154 3.83 -13.72 -2.99
C PRO A 154 3.51 -12.33 -3.56
N VAL A 155 3.87 -12.13 -4.83
CA VAL A 155 3.63 -10.89 -5.55
C VAL A 155 2.79 -11.16 -6.79
N VAL A 156 1.71 -10.40 -6.97
CA VAL A 156 0.83 -10.45 -8.13
C VAL A 156 0.98 -9.15 -8.90
N ALA A 157 1.32 -9.25 -10.18
CA ALA A 157 1.36 -8.13 -11.11
C ALA A 157 0.18 -8.21 -12.08
N ASN A 158 -0.49 -7.08 -12.31
CA ASN A 158 -1.66 -7.00 -13.20
C ASN A 158 -1.31 -6.85 -14.70
N SER A 159 -0.04 -6.63 -15.05
CA SER A 159 0.39 -6.40 -16.42
C SER A 159 1.83 -6.88 -16.63
N ARG A 160 2.24 -7.05 -17.89
CA ARG A 160 3.65 -7.33 -18.23
C ARG A 160 4.60 -6.24 -17.74
N TRP A 161 4.14 -4.99 -17.75
CA TRP A 161 4.92 -3.85 -17.29
C TRP A 161 5.14 -3.88 -15.77
N THR A 162 4.10 -4.11 -14.97
CA THR A 162 4.22 -4.25 -13.52
C THR A 162 5.01 -5.50 -13.12
N ALA A 163 4.91 -6.59 -13.89
CA ALA A 163 5.71 -7.80 -13.67
C ALA A 163 7.22 -7.55 -13.81
N HIS A 164 7.62 -6.76 -14.82
CA HIS A 164 9.01 -6.38 -15.02
C HIS A 164 9.55 -5.48 -13.88
N LEU A 165 8.71 -4.65 -13.26
CA LEU A 165 9.10 -3.90 -12.04
C LEU A 165 9.38 -4.85 -10.86
N VAL A 166 8.52 -5.84 -10.65
CA VAL A 166 8.69 -6.85 -9.59
C VAL A 166 9.98 -7.63 -9.77
N GLN A 167 10.28 -8.07 -11.00
CA GLN A 167 11.51 -8.81 -11.31
C GLN A 167 12.77 -8.00 -10.98
N LYS A 168 12.79 -6.70 -11.30
CA LYS A 168 13.90 -5.82 -10.95
C LYS A 168 14.09 -5.68 -9.45
N CYS A 169 13.01 -5.44 -8.71
CA CYS A 169 13.07 -5.34 -7.25
C CYS A 169 13.48 -6.66 -6.58
N GLY A 170 13.12 -7.81 -7.15
CA GLY A 170 13.52 -9.13 -6.66
C GLY A 170 14.98 -9.47 -6.96
N ALA A 171 15.54 -8.98 -8.07
CA ALA A 171 16.94 -9.18 -8.45
C ALA A 171 17.93 -8.29 -7.66
N GLU A 172 17.45 -7.19 -7.06
CA GLU A 172 18.25 -6.28 -6.23
C GLU A 172 18.29 -6.69 -4.73
N GLN A 173 17.65 -7.80 -4.36
CA GLN A 173 17.77 -8.39 -3.02
C GLN A 173 18.89 -9.43 -3.04
N PRO A 174 19.96 -9.27 -2.23
CA PRO A 174 21.09 -10.19 -2.19
C PRO A 174 20.69 -11.60 -1.71
#